data_AF-F6CXI7-F1
#
_entry.id   AF-F6CXI7-F1
#
_cell.length_a   1.000
_cell.length_b   1.000
_cell.length_c   1.000
_cell.angle_alpha   90.00
_cell.angle_beta   90.00
_cell.angle_gamma   90.00
#
_symmetry.space_group_name_H-M   'P 1'
#
loop_
_entity.id
_entity.type
_entity.pdbx_description
1 polymer ?
#
loop_
_entity_poly.entity_id
_entity_poly.type
_entity_poly.pdbx_seq_one_letter_code
_entity_poly.pdbx_strand_id
1 'polypeptide(L)' 'MGLEKAPDHVKLAVDLIELLETNEIAPDVAVEALRLVLNDFENKLSAAE' A
#
# COMPACT_ATOMS: atom_id res chain seq x y z
N MET A 1 13.31 -13.41 -13.99
CA MET A 1 11.94 -13.62 -13.49
C MET A 1 11.57 -12.34 -12.77
N GLY A 2 10.78 -11.49 -13.42
CA GLY A 2 10.43 -10.15 -12.93
C GLY A 2 9.15 -10.14 -12.10
N LEU A 3 8.80 -8.95 -11.62
CA LEU A 3 7.60 -8.64 -10.84
C LEU A 3 6.30 -9.22 -11.42
N GLU A 4 6.26 -9.48 -12.73
CA GLU A 4 5.20 -10.20 -13.48
C GLU A 4 4.68 -11.47 -12.79
N LYS A 5 5.53 -12.24 -12.10
CA LYS A 5 5.14 -13.49 -11.41
C LYS A 5 4.89 -13.34 -9.90
N ALA A 6 5.02 -12.13 -9.36
CA ALA A 6 4.79 -11.90 -7.94
C ALA A 6 3.29 -11.96 -7.59
N PRO A 7 2.93 -12.29 -6.34
CA PRO A 7 1.56 -12.15 -5.85
C PRO A 7 1.04 -10.73 -6.03
N ASP A 8 -0.28 -10.56 -6.22
CA ASP A 8 -0.88 -9.26 -6.52
C ASP A 8 -0.61 -8.20 -5.45
N HIS A 9 -0.61 -8.59 -4.17
CA HIS A 9 -0.28 -7.68 -3.07
C HIS A 9 1.18 -7.21 -3.10
N VAL A 10 2.11 -8.03 -3.61
CA VAL A 10 3.52 -7.65 -3.75
C VAL A 10 3.69 -6.66 -4.90
N LYS A 11 3.00 -6.88 -6.03
CA LYS A 11 3.00 -5.94 -7.16
C LYS A 11 2.44 -4.58 -6.73
N LEU A 12 1.28 -4.59 -6.08
CA LEU A 12 0.65 -3.37 -5.59
C LEU A 12 1.52 -2.63 -4.58
N ALA A 13 2.21 -3.34 -3.68
CA ALA A 13 3.14 -2.70 -2.75
C ALA A 13 4.30 -1.99 -3.48
N VAL A 14 4.83 -2.58 -4.55
CA VAL A 14 5.87 -1.95 -5.38
C VAL A 14 5.35 -0.71 -6.08
N ASP A 15 4.16 -0.77 -6.69
CA ASP A 15 3.54 0.37 -7.37
C ASP A 15 3.26 1.52 -6.37
N LEU A 16 2.82 1.19 -5.15
CA LEU A 16 2.60 2.17 -4.09
C LEU A 16 3.89 2.84 -3.62
N ILE A 17 4.99 2.08 -3.51
CA ILE A 17 6.30 2.63 -3.15
C ILE A 17 6.78 3.60 -4.23
N GLU A 18 6.73 3.19 -5.50
CA GLU A 18 7.11 4.05 -6.63
C GLU A 18 6.29 5.36 -6.65
N LEU A 19 4.98 5.27 -6.40
CA LEU A 19 4.11 6.44 -6.32
C LEU A 19 4.53 7.40 -5.20
N LEU A 20 4.82 6.88 -4.01
CA LEU A 20 5.22 7.69 -2.86
C LEU A 20 6.59 8.35 -3.07
N GLU A 21 7.54 7.62 -3.63
CA GLU A 21 8.87 8.13 -3.97
C GLU A 21 8.80 9.20 -5.06
N THR A 22 8.00 8.98 -6.10
CA THR A 22 7.80 9.96 -7.20
C THR A 22 7.21 11.27 -6.72
N ASN A 23 6.39 11.23 -5.67
CA ASN A 23 5.80 12.42 -5.04
C ASN A 23 6.67 12.98 -3.89
N GLU A 24 7.89 12.48 -3.72
CA GLU A 24 8.85 12.92 -2.68
C GLU A 24 8.27 12.88 -1.26
N ILE A 25 7.38 11.91 -0.98
CA ILE A 25 6.74 11.79 0.32
C ILE A 25 7.77 11.31 1.35
N ALA A 26 7.88 12.04 2.46
CA ALA A 26 8.76 11.65 3.56
C ALA A 26 8.36 10.27 4.11
N PRO A 27 9.31 9.37 4.41
CA PRO A 27 9.01 8.00 4.84
C PRO A 27 8.12 7.92 6.09
N ASP A 28 8.29 8.82 7.05
CA ASP A 28 7.44 8.88 8.25
C ASP A 28 5.98 9.23 7.90
N VAL A 29 5.78 10.21 7.00
CA VAL A 29 4.45 10.59 6.51
C VAL A 29 3.81 9.44 5.72
N ALA A 30 4.59 8.76 4.87
CA ALA A 30 4.13 7.60 4.12
C ALA A 30 3.67 6.46 5.04
N VAL A 31 4.44 6.16 6.09
CA VAL A 31 4.08 5.12 7.07
C VAL A 31 2.78 5.46 7.78
N GLU A 32 2.61 6.69 8.26
CA GLU A 32 1.38 7.10 8.94
C GLU A 32 0.16 7.07 8.00
N ALA A 33 0.33 7.50 6.75
CA ALA A 33 -0.73 7.41 5.74
C ALA A 33 -1.11 5.95 5.43
N LEU A 34 -0.13 5.06 5.26
CA LEU A 34 -0.36 3.64 5.00
C LEU A 34 -1.08 2.94 6.17
N ARG A 35 -0.81 3.33 7.42
CA ARG A 35 -1.57 2.85 8.59
C ARG A 35 -3.05 3.22 8.52
N LEU A 36 -3.36 4.46 8.12
CA LEU A 36 -4.75 4.91 7.96
C LEU A 36 -5.46 4.14 6.85
N VAL A 37 -4.79 3.95 5.71
CA VAL A 37 -5.31 3.17 4.58
C VAL A 37 -5.57 1.72 5.00
N LEU A 38 -4.61 1.08 5.69
CA LEU A 38 -4.78 -0.28 6.20
C LEU A 38 -6.01 -0.39 7.09
N ASN A 39 -6.14 0.50 8.08
CA ASN A 39 -7.27 0.52 9.00
C ASN A 39 -8.62 0.72 8.27
N ASP A 40 -8.69 1.54 7.22
CA ASP A 40 -9.89 1.70 6.40
C ASP A 40 -10.29 0.40 5.69
N PHE A 41 -9.33 -0.32 5.11
CA PHE A 41 -9.60 -1.63 4.48
C PHE A 41 -9.96 -2.71 5.49
N GLU A 42 -9.31 -2.75 6.66
CA GLU A 42 -9.69 -3.66 7.74
C GLU A 42 -11.13 -3.42 8.20
N ASN A 43 -11.53 -2.15 8.39
CA ASN A 43 -12.91 -1.80 8.73
C ASN A 43 -13.91 -2.24 7.66
N LYS A 44 -13.56 -2.11 6.37
CA LYS A 44 -14.40 -2.59 5.26
C LYS A 44 -14.56 -4.11 5.23
N LEU A 45 -13.52 -4.85 5.61
CA LEU A 45 -13.59 -6.31 5.74
C LEU A 45 -14.48 -6.71 6.93
N SER A 46 -14.40 -5.99 8.05
CA SER A 46 -15.25 -6.23 9.23
C SER A 46 -16.69 -5.76 9.05
N ALA A 47 -16.95 -4.75 8.22
CA ALA A 47 -18.30 -4.26 7.93
C ALA A 47 -19.04 -5.07 6.85
N ALA A 48 -18.38 -6.06 6.25
CA ALA A 48 -18.96 -6.97 5.26
C ALA A 48 -19.62 -8.22 5.89
N GLU A 49 -19.73 -8.27 7.23
CA GLU A 49 -20.49 -9.26 8.01
C GLU A 49 -21.88 -8.72 8.42
#